data_AF-A0A917AZS1-F1
#
_entry.id   AF-A0A917AZS1-F1
#
_cell.length_a   1.000
_cell.length_b   1.000
_cell.length_c   1.000
_cell.angle_alpha   90.00
_cell.angle_beta   90.00
_cell.angle_gamma   90.00
#
_symmetry.space_group_name_H-M   'P 1'
#
loop_
_entity.id
_entity.type
_entity.pdbx_description
1 polymer ?
#
loop_
_entity_poly.entity_id
_entity_poly.type
_entity_poly.pdbx_seq_one_letter_code
_entity_poly.pdbx_strand_id
1 'polypeptide(L)'
;MVWSSISEEKINKALRGLAKIYDPKVYDGYLNGEAYDWGRNPYSAGCFTLFAPYQEEDFANSLFSPEGRVHFAGEHISSYHGWVEGAIETSN
;
A
#
# COMPACT_ATOMS: atom_id res chain seq x y z
N MET A 1 11.10 2.50 -4.25
CA MET A 1 10.23 3.43 -5.01
C MET A 1 10.89 4.81 -5.03
N VAL A 2 10.76 5.64 -6.06
CA VAL A 2 11.49 6.95 -6.13
C VAL A 2 11.21 7.85 -4.92
N TRP A 3 10.03 7.76 -4.33
CA TRP A 3 9.67 8.52 -3.12
C TRP A 3 10.31 8.00 -1.84
N SER A 4 10.76 6.74 -1.78
CA SER A 4 11.39 6.18 -0.58
C SER A 4 12.83 6.66 -0.39
N SER A 5 13.50 7.11 -1.45
CA SER A 5 14.88 7.63 -1.41
C SER A 5 14.97 9.15 -1.19
N ILE A 6 13.85 9.86 -1.18
CA ILE A 6 13.81 11.31 -0.92
C ILE A 6 13.88 11.57 0.59
N SER A 7 14.68 12.55 1.02
CA SER A 7 14.81 13.01 2.41
C SER A 7 13.53 13.72 2.91
N GLU A 8 13.57 14.35 4.09
CA GLU A 8 12.43 15.04 4.74
C GLU A 8 11.70 16.09 3.88
N GLU A 9 12.24 16.48 2.72
CA GLU A 9 11.59 17.40 1.78
C GLU A 9 10.44 16.79 0.93
N LYS A 10 9.94 15.57 1.22
CA LYS A 10 8.85 14.95 0.42
C LYS A 10 7.62 15.84 0.32
N ILE A 11 7.22 16.46 1.43
CA ILE A 11 6.06 17.34 1.48
C ILE A 11 6.29 18.62 0.68
N ASN A 12 7.46 19.25 0.82
CA ASN A 12 7.83 20.42 0.01
C ASN A 12 7.85 20.09 -1.49
N LYS A 13 8.34 18.91 -1.86
CA LYS A 13 8.32 18.45 -3.26
C LYS A 13 6.90 18.22 -3.77
N ALA A 14 6.02 17.66 -2.96
CA ALA A 14 4.60 17.49 -3.29
C ALA A 14 3.91 18.86 -3.46
N LEU A 15 4.12 19.80 -2.54
CA LEU A 15 3.58 21.17 -2.63
C LEU A 15 4.08 21.92 -3.87
N ARG A 16 5.37 21.82 -4.20
CA ARG A 16 5.92 22.36 -5.47
C ARG A 16 5.25 21.73 -6.69
N GLY A 17 4.93 20.44 -6.63
CA GLY A 17 4.17 19.75 -7.67
C GLY A 17 2.74 20.30 -7.81
N LEU A 18 2.05 20.46 -6.69
CA LEU A 18 0.69 21.03 -6.64
C LEU A 18 0.66 22.48 -7.15
N ALA A 19 1.64 23.31 -6.76
CA ALA A 19 1.72 24.71 -7.18
C ALA A 19 1.91 24.89 -8.69
N LYS A 20 2.46 23.89 -9.39
CA LYS A 20 2.55 23.90 -10.86
C LYS A 20 1.22 23.67 -11.54
N ILE A 21 0.26 23.01 -10.86
CA ILE A 21 -1.06 22.68 -11.40
C ILE A 21 -2.10 23.71 -10.98
N TYR A 22 -2.01 24.20 -9.74
CA TYR A 22 -3.05 25.00 -9.08
C TYR A 22 -2.59 26.41 -8.66
N ASP A 23 -1.44 26.87 -9.17
CA ASP A 23 -0.75 28.12 -8.79
C ASP A 23 -0.19 28.13 -7.36
N PRO A 24 0.63 29.14 -6.98
CA PRO A 24 1.20 29.24 -5.64
C PRO A 24 0.19 29.37 -4.49
N LYS A 25 -1.11 29.58 -4.76
CA LYS A 25 -2.16 29.64 -3.72
C LYS A 25 -2.25 28.38 -2.86
N VAL A 26 -1.73 27.25 -3.33
CA VAL A 26 -1.66 26.00 -2.57
C VAL A 26 -0.88 26.15 -1.26
N TYR A 27 0.07 27.09 -1.20
CA TYR A 27 0.85 27.35 0.02
C TYR A 27 0.03 28.07 1.09
N ASP A 28 -0.95 28.88 0.70
CA ASP A 28 -1.77 29.67 1.64
C ASP A 28 -2.69 28.77 2.48
N GLY A 29 -3.14 27.64 1.91
CA GLY A 29 -4.02 26.67 2.57
C GLY A 29 -3.30 25.48 3.22
N TYR A 30 -1.97 25.43 3.15
CA TYR A 30 -1.21 24.31 3.70
C TYR A 30 -1.05 24.45 5.23
N LEU A 31 -1.45 23.41 5.97
CA LEU A 31 -1.35 23.38 7.44
C LEU A 31 -0.27 22.41 7.93
N ASN A 32 -0.31 21.17 7.45
CA ASN A 32 0.65 20.12 7.77
C ASN A 32 0.65 19.05 6.68
N GLY A 33 1.61 18.13 6.74
CA GLY A 33 1.65 16.98 5.84
C GLY A 33 2.54 15.88 6.40
N GLU A 34 2.14 14.64 6.16
CA GLU A 34 2.86 13.46 6.59
C GLU A 34 3.14 12.57 5.37
N ALA A 35 4.28 11.91 5.36
CA ALA A 35 4.66 10.98 4.31
C ALA A 35 5.00 9.62 4.92
N TYR A 36 4.22 8.60 4.56
CA TYR A 36 4.39 7.26 5.08
C TYR A 36 5.05 6.34 4.03
N ASP A 37 6.01 5.53 4.47
CA ASP A 37 6.70 4.55 3.62
C ASP A 37 6.40 3.13 4.09
N TRP A 38 5.40 2.51 3.46
CA TRP A 38 5.00 1.13 3.73
C TRP A 38 6.11 0.10 3.51
N GLY A 39 7.09 0.40 2.66
CA GLY A 39 8.23 -0.49 2.43
C GLY A 39 9.29 -0.42 3.54
N ARG A 40 9.23 0.57 4.44
CA ARG A 40 10.16 0.73 5.57
C ARG A 40 9.54 0.44 6.93
N ASN A 41 8.23 0.29 7.02
CA ASN A 41 7.59 -0.13 8.26
C ASN A 41 7.96 -1.60 8.56
N PRO A 42 8.54 -1.93 9.73
CA PRO A 42 9.00 -3.28 10.05
C PRO A 42 7.88 -4.32 10.17
N TYR A 43 6.63 -3.88 10.31
CA TYR A 43 5.44 -4.73 10.39
C TYR A 43 4.74 -4.88 9.04
N SER A 44 5.27 -4.26 7.99
CA SER A 44 4.85 -4.49 6.61
C SER A 44 6.06 -4.79 5.73
N ALA A 45 5.81 -5.30 4.54
CA ALA A 45 6.85 -5.49 3.52
C ALA A 45 6.53 -4.71 2.23
N GLY A 46 5.60 -3.77 2.32
CA GLY A 46 4.96 -3.12 1.18
C GLY A 46 3.56 -2.62 1.56
N CYS A 47 2.81 -2.13 0.57
CA CYS A 47 1.49 -1.54 0.79
C CYS A 47 0.38 -2.60 0.80
N PHE A 48 0.34 -3.44 -0.23
CA PHE A 48 -0.64 -4.51 -0.43
C PHE A 48 -0.08 -5.53 -1.42
N THR A 49 -0.75 -6.66 -1.58
CA THR A 49 -0.32 -7.72 -2.50
C THR A 49 -0.65 -7.35 -3.93
N LEU A 50 0.33 -7.43 -4.82
CA LEU A 50 0.10 -7.31 -6.25
C LEU A 50 0.80 -8.49 -6.92
N PHE A 51 0.00 -9.39 -7.47
CA PHE A 51 0.54 -10.49 -8.24
C PHE A 51 1.24 -9.99 -9.49
N ALA A 52 2.41 -10.58 -9.76
CA ALA A 52 3.01 -10.54 -11.07
C ALA A 52 2.13 -11.33 -12.06
N PRO A 53 2.31 -11.13 -13.38
CA PRO A 53 1.54 -11.88 -14.38
C PRO A 53 1.55 -13.39 -14.10
N TYR A 54 0.39 -14.02 -14.20
CA TYR A 54 0.12 -15.46 -13.98
C TYR A 54 0.22 -15.98 -12.53
N GLN A 55 0.71 -15.19 -11.56
CA GLN A 55 0.82 -15.67 -10.18
C GLN A 55 -0.54 -15.96 -9.52
N GLU A 56 -1.60 -15.30 -9.96
CA GLU A 56 -2.96 -15.63 -9.50
C GLU A 56 -3.32 -17.07 -9.86
N GLU A 57 -3.06 -17.49 -11.10
CA GLU A 57 -3.33 -18.86 -11.55
C GLU A 57 -2.47 -19.88 -10.81
N ASP A 58 -1.20 -19.54 -10.56
CA ASP A 58 -0.24 -20.42 -9.89
C ASP A 58 -0.55 -20.62 -8.40
N PHE A 59 -1.09 -19.59 -7.72
CA PHE A 59 -1.16 -19.58 -6.24
C PHE A 59 -2.57 -19.47 -5.65
N ALA A 60 -3.59 -19.07 -6.41
CA ALA A 60 -4.92 -18.81 -5.86
C ALA A 60 -5.48 -20.00 -5.06
N ASN A 61 -5.31 -21.23 -5.55
CA ASN A 61 -5.81 -22.42 -4.84
C ASN A 61 -5.00 -22.76 -3.58
N SER A 62 -3.69 -22.49 -3.60
CA SER A 62 -2.78 -22.86 -2.52
C SER A 62 -2.84 -21.89 -1.34
N LEU A 63 -3.12 -20.60 -1.58
CA LEU A 63 -3.11 -19.56 -0.55
C LEU A 63 -4.19 -19.74 0.51
N PHE A 64 -5.36 -20.27 0.15
CA PHE A 64 -6.46 -20.53 1.09
C PHE A 64 -6.31 -21.84 1.88
N SER A 65 -5.36 -22.69 1.50
CA SER A 65 -5.23 -24.01 2.11
C SER A 65 -4.59 -23.90 3.50
N PRO A 66 -5.21 -24.44 4.57
CA PRO A 66 -4.58 -24.46 5.88
C PRO A 66 -3.44 -25.47 5.94
N GLU A 67 -2.42 -25.19 6.75
CA GLU A 67 -1.29 -26.08 7.01
C GLU A 67 -1.45 -26.71 8.40
N GLY A 68 -2.10 -27.87 8.44
CA GLY A 68 -2.41 -28.58 9.69
C GLY A 68 -3.40 -27.84 10.58
N ARG A 69 -2.92 -27.18 11.64
CA ARG A 69 -3.73 -26.36 12.56
C ARG A 69 -3.54 -24.86 12.33
N VAL A 70 -2.76 -24.48 11.33
CA VAL A 70 -2.46 -23.08 11.00
C VAL A 70 -3.35 -22.66 9.85
N HIS A 71 -4.13 -21.60 10.07
CA HIS A 71 -4.99 -20.98 9.06
C HIS A 71 -4.42 -19.63 8.67
N PHE A 72 -4.59 -19.25 7.40
CA PHE A 72 -4.11 -18.00 6.84
C PHE A 72 -5.29 -17.08 6.52
N ALA A 73 -5.14 -15.79 6.80
CA ALA A 73 -6.14 -14.76 6.56
C ALA A 73 -5.45 -13.43 6.25
N GLY A 74 -6.18 -12.53 5.59
CA GLY A 74 -5.72 -11.21 5.19
C GLY A 74 -6.01 -10.91 3.73
N GLU A 75 -5.81 -9.65 3.34
CA GLU A 75 -6.09 -9.16 1.98
C GLU A 75 -5.39 -10.00 0.90
N HIS A 76 -4.13 -10.37 1.13
CA HIS A 76 -3.28 -11.22 0.29
C HIS A 76 -3.80 -12.65 0.05
N ILE A 77 -4.77 -13.09 0.83
CA ILE A 77 -5.43 -14.38 0.64
C ILE A 77 -6.64 -14.23 -0.28
N SER A 78 -7.34 -13.10 -0.22
CA SER A 78 -8.55 -12.84 -1.03
C SER A 78 -8.26 -12.51 -2.49
N SER A 79 -9.29 -12.51 -3.33
CA SER A 79 -9.22 -11.93 -4.69
C SER A 79 -9.31 -10.39 -4.70
N TYR A 80 -9.58 -9.75 -3.56
CA TYR A 80 -9.74 -8.30 -3.40
C TYR A 80 -8.47 -7.63 -2.86
N HIS A 81 -7.35 -7.82 -3.55
CA HIS A 81 -6.08 -7.20 -3.18
C HIS A 81 -6.15 -5.67 -3.02
N GLY A 82 -5.42 -5.15 -2.03
CA GLY A 82 -5.40 -3.73 -1.69
C GLY A 82 -6.64 -3.20 -0.96
N TRP A 83 -7.63 -4.04 -0.64
CA TRP A 83 -8.85 -3.63 0.05
C TRP A 83 -9.01 -4.26 1.43
N VAL A 84 -9.59 -3.48 2.34
CA VAL A 84 -9.96 -3.95 3.69
C VAL A 84 -10.99 -5.08 3.62
N GLU A 85 -11.91 -5.03 2.64
CA GLU A 85 -12.93 -6.08 2.42
C GLU A 85 -12.31 -7.47 2.29
N GLY A 86 -11.24 -7.61 1.51
CA GLY A 86 -10.55 -8.89 1.34
C GLY A 86 -9.95 -9.45 2.63
N ALA A 87 -9.48 -8.56 3.51
CA ALA A 87 -9.02 -8.97 4.85
C ALA A 87 -10.18 -9.43 5.74
N ILE A 88 -11.33 -8.77 5.66
CA ILE A 88 -12.53 -9.14 6.43
C ILE A 88 -13.10 -10.47 5.94
N GLU A 89 -13.22 -10.65 4.62
CA GLU A 89 -13.80 -11.85 4.01
C GLU A 89 -13.08 -13.13 4.45
N THR A 90 -11.75 -13.08 4.56
CA THR A 90 -10.89 -14.22 4.90
C THR A 90 -10.73 -14.44 6.41
N SER A 91 -11.34 -13.59 7.25
CA SER A 91 -11.23 -13.67 8.71
C SER A 91 -12.26 -14.60 9.37
N ASN A 92 -13.17 -15.20 8.60
CA ASN A 92 -14.25 -16.07 9.11
C ASN A 92 -13.86 -17.55 9.19
#